data_AF-B4FAJ5-F1
#
_entry.id   AF-B4FAJ5-F1
#
_cell.length_a   1.000
_cell.length_b   1.000
_cell.length_c   1.000
_cell.angle_alpha   90.00
_cell.angle_beta   90.00
_cell.angle_gamma   90.00
#
_symmetry.space_group_name_H-M   'P 1'
#
loop_
_entity.id
_entity.type
_entity.pdbx_description
1 polymer ?
#
loop_
_entity_poly.entity_id
_entity_poly.type
_entity_poly.pdbx_seq_one_letter_code
_entity_poly.pdbx_strand_id
1 'polypeptide(L)'
;MVVLMQKPWLPVDLRLPAGPQASLGILAFEAAAAMSKLLSLHRSLSDPEVSRLRSDAMRSPGVAYLNSTDQAFLLKLACAELVVSLDTAAAAVARLGLRCGLDFGGVYACLKAGTPDARLDPLLAKGLRVKAKKMERLVAATAKLCSEMETLDELESADRKLNVRGWSRLSGPIPQQPQAAAQQQQQQLTGDSPGAESLRQELKTQQLKVKRLKDESLWNQSYKKAVGLMARAACALFVRICSIFGPFVAGLPPPLPSASTDSVQTRLSKLLHPRSAKAKASSGPITRRDGPSRVHPPMSNSCPIIGRHPPGQKPPTNWRKVLDAPPSTVGGAGLDQQYANVIASAEELLRMEAEGRQEEASAERAEMYEMLPAKLRAAVRSKLREWWRDPGPLDEGLARGWKDAVDRIMAWLGPMARDTVQWQAERNMDRTRRFDGAPRVYALQTLRWADKDKAEAAIVEVLVALSCICWYEERRRGSVRLG
;
A
#
# COMPACT_ATOMS: atom_id res chain seq x y z
N MET A 1 45.37 18.43 -30.40
CA MET A 1 44.97 17.69 -29.18
C MET A 1 44.07 18.60 -28.36
N VAL A 2 42.74 18.53 -28.57
CA VAL A 2 41.75 19.27 -27.78
C VAL A 2 41.01 18.24 -26.94
N VAL A 3 41.21 18.30 -25.63
CA VAL A 3 40.58 17.42 -24.65
C VAL A 3 39.13 17.88 -24.48
N LEU A 4 38.20 17.14 -25.08
CA LEU A 4 36.76 17.29 -24.86
C LEU A 4 36.40 16.70 -23.48
N MET A 5 36.15 17.60 -22.54
CA MET A 5 35.49 17.32 -21.26
C MET A 5 34.12 16.67 -21.50
N GLN A 6 33.98 15.41 -21.09
CA GLN A 6 32.70 14.71 -21.03
C GLN A 6 31.83 15.34 -19.93
N LYS A 7 30.66 15.85 -20.30
CA LYS A 7 29.62 16.29 -19.35
C LYS A 7 28.92 15.05 -18.76
N PRO A 8 28.68 15.00 -17.45
CA PRO A 8 27.96 13.91 -16.83
C PRO A 8 26.47 13.97 -17.16
N TRP A 9 25.93 12.80 -17.42
CA TRP A 9 24.54 12.44 -17.66
C TRP A 9 23.53 13.21 -16.79
N LEU A 10 22.75 14.09 -17.41
CA LEU A 10 21.48 14.58 -16.86
C LEU A 10 20.35 13.66 -17.37
N PRO A 11 19.35 13.29 -16.54
CA PRO A 11 18.23 12.48 -16.99
C PRO A 11 17.38 13.27 -17.99
N VAL A 12 16.86 12.54 -18.98
CA VAL A 12 15.99 13.02 -20.07
C VAL A 12 14.90 13.98 -19.56
N ASP A 13 15.12 15.28 -19.77
CA ASP A 13 14.10 16.31 -19.59
C ASP A 13 13.36 16.44 -20.93
N LEU A 14 12.47 15.49 -21.21
CA LEU A 14 11.38 15.70 -22.17
C LEU A 14 10.59 16.87 -21.63
N ARG A 15 10.75 18.07 -22.21
CA ARG A 15 10.10 19.32 -21.80
C ARG A 15 8.57 19.19 -21.89
N LEU A 16 7.97 18.53 -20.91
CA LEU A 16 6.54 18.50 -20.68
C LEU A 16 6.06 19.95 -20.43
N PRO A 17 4.84 20.30 -20.87
CA PRO A 17 4.29 21.65 -20.66
C PRO A 17 4.41 22.08 -19.19
N ALA A 18 5.13 23.17 -18.94
CA ALA A 18 5.33 23.73 -17.62
C ALA A 18 4.52 25.03 -17.48
N GLY A 19 3.75 25.16 -16.40
CA GLY A 19 2.91 26.32 -16.15
C GLY A 19 1.66 25.97 -15.33
N PRO A 20 1.10 26.91 -14.54
CA PRO A 20 -0.04 26.61 -13.66
C PRO A 20 -1.30 26.11 -14.37
N GLN A 21 -1.50 26.53 -15.62
CA GLN A 21 -2.65 26.15 -16.45
C GLN A 21 -2.35 25.02 -17.44
N ALA A 22 -1.09 24.58 -17.54
CA ALA A 22 -0.73 23.45 -18.39
C ALA A 22 -1.44 22.17 -17.90
N SER A 23 -1.81 21.30 -18.84
CA SER A 23 -2.41 20.01 -18.53
C SER A 23 -1.37 19.01 -18.03
N LEU A 24 -1.78 18.07 -17.18
CA LEU A 24 -0.87 17.04 -16.64
C LEU A 24 -0.35 16.08 -17.73
N GLY A 25 -1.18 15.75 -18.72
CA GLY A 25 -0.84 14.77 -19.75
C GLY A 25 -0.46 13.42 -19.13
N ILE A 26 0.72 12.89 -19.48
CA ILE A 26 1.21 11.60 -18.98
C ILE A 26 1.35 11.58 -17.44
N LEU A 27 1.62 12.72 -16.82
CA LEU A 27 1.73 12.83 -15.35
C LEU A 27 0.39 12.69 -14.63
N ALA A 28 -0.72 12.60 -15.37
CA ALA A 28 -2.03 12.30 -14.81
C ALA A 28 -2.06 10.96 -14.05
N PHE A 29 -1.30 9.97 -14.50
CA PHE A 29 -1.25 8.66 -13.83
C PHE A 29 -0.49 8.72 -12.49
N GLU A 30 0.61 9.48 -12.43
CA GLU A 30 1.31 9.73 -11.16
C GLU A 30 0.43 10.53 -10.20
N ALA A 31 -0.26 11.57 -10.69
CA ALA A 31 -1.20 12.34 -9.89
C ALA A 31 -2.39 11.49 -9.40
N ALA A 32 -2.94 10.61 -10.25
CA ALA A 32 -4.00 9.69 -9.85
C ALA A 32 -3.53 8.70 -8.78
N ALA A 33 -2.32 8.16 -8.90
CA ALA A 33 -1.74 7.27 -7.89
C ALA A 33 -1.55 8.00 -6.55
N ALA A 34 -1.04 9.25 -6.58
CA ALA A 34 -0.92 10.09 -5.39
C ALA A 34 -2.28 10.42 -4.76
N MET A 35 -3.30 10.77 -5.57
CA MET A 35 -4.68 10.99 -5.11
C MET A 35 -5.26 9.71 -4.48
N SER A 36 -5.06 8.54 -5.10
CA SER A 36 -5.54 7.26 -4.55
C SER A 36 -4.93 6.97 -3.18
N LYS A 37 -3.61 7.20 -3.04
CA LYS A 37 -2.91 7.06 -1.75
C LYS A 37 -3.50 7.99 -0.67
N LEU A 38 -3.78 9.24 -1.01
CA LEU A 38 -4.40 10.21 -0.09
C LEU A 38 -5.84 9.81 0.28
N LEU A 39 -6.62 9.26 -0.65
CA LEU A 39 -7.97 8.77 -0.41
C LEU A 39 -7.99 7.53 0.49
N SER A 40 -7.08 6.58 0.25
CA SER A 40 -6.88 5.41 1.10
C SER A 40 -6.53 5.83 2.54
N LEU A 41 -5.59 6.77 2.70
CA LEU A 41 -5.28 7.36 4.01
C LEU A 41 -6.48 8.06 4.65
N HIS A 42 -7.27 8.79 3.87
CA HIS A 42 -8.47 9.47 4.36
C HIS A 42 -9.49 8.47 4.94
N ARG A 43 -9.69 7.33 4.27
CA ARG A 43 -10.58 6.26 4.74
C ARG A 43 -10.04 5.61 6.01
N SER A 44 -8.75 5.23 6.04
CA SER A 44 -8.08 4.66 7.21
C SER A 44 -8.05 5.57 8.44
N LEU A 45 -8.14 6.90 8.26
CA LEU A 45 -8.18 7.89 9.36
C LEU A 45 -9.60 8.30 9.78
N SER A 46 -10.63 7.66 9.23
CA SER A 46 -12.01 7.87 9.67
C SER A 46 -12.23 7.31 11.07
N ASP A 47 -13.17 7.90 11.82
CA ASP A 47 -13.47 7.47 13.19
C ASP A 47 -13.77 5.96 13.33
N PRO A 48 -14.56 5.31 12.44
CA PRO A 48 -14.78 3.87 12.56
C PRO A 48 -13.52 3.05 12.26
N GLU A 49 -12.66 3.43 11.31
CA GLU A 49 -11.40 2.71 11.06
C GLU A 49 -10.43 2.85 12.23
N VAL A 50 -10.33 4.05 12.82
CA VAL A 50 -9.50 4.28 14.01
C VAL A 50 -10.03 3.50 15.21
N SER A 51 -11.35 3.37 15.35
CA SER A 51 -11.95 2.52 16.37
C SER A 51 -11.59 1.05 16.15
N ARG A 52 -11.80 0.51 14.94
CA ARG A 52 -11.47 -0.87 14.59
C ARG A 52 -9.99 -1.19 14.76
N LEU A 53 -9.11 -0.25 14.43
CA LEU A 53 -7.68 -0.38 14.71
C LEU A 53 -7.44 -0.68 16.20
N ARG A 54 -8.08 0.07 17.10
CA ARG A 54 -7.87 -0.01 18.56
C ARG A 54 -8.62 -1.17 19.22
N SER A 55 -9.82 -1.47 18.77
CA SER A 55 -10.68 -2.50 19.39
C SER A 55 -10.41 -3.89 18.83
N ASP A 56 -10.14 -3.99 17.53
CA ASP A 56 -10.15 -5.27 16.83
C ASP A 56 -8.72 -5.63 16.39
N ALA A 57 -8.08 -4.78 15.58
CA ALA A 57 -6.79 -5.11 14.98
C ALA A 57 -5.66 -5.27 16.03
N MET A 58 -5.53 -4.29 16.94
CA MET A 58 -4.51 -4.30 17.99
C MET A 58 -4.76 -5.32 19.11
N ARG A 59 -5.96 -5.89 19.18
CA ARG A 59 -6.37 -6.86 20.20
C ARG A 59 -6.64 -8.25 19.62
N SER A 60 -6.42 -8.43 18.32
CA SER A 60 -6.61 -9.73 17.70
C SER A 60 -5.66 -10.75 18.34
N PRO A 61 -6.09 -12.02 18.50
CA PRO A 61 -5.26 -13.02 19.16
C PRO A 61 -3.90 -13.22 18.47
N GLY A 62 -3.86 -13.12 17.14
CA GLY A 62 -2.63 -13.22 16.36
C GLY A 62 -1.66 -12.08 16.66
N VAL A 63 -2.14 -10.83 16.72
CA VAL A 63 -1.30 -9.67 17.07
C VAL A 63 -0.82 -9.76 18.52
N ALA A 64 -1.71 -10.13 19.45
CA ALA A 64 -1.36 -10.26 20.86
C ALA A 64 -0.33 -11.38 21.12
N TYR A 65 -0.45 -12.51 20.42
CA TYR A 65 0.41 -13.67 20.61
C TYR A 65 1.77 -13.53 19.89
N LEU A 66 1.73 -13.17 18.60
CA LEU A 66 2.93 -13.11 17.74
C LEU A 66 3.64 -11.78 17.80
N ASN A 67 2.93 -10.65 17.85
CA ASN A 67 3.54 -9.34 17.64
C ASN A 67 3.82 -8.63 18.98
N SER A 68 2.79 -8.09 19.61
CA SER A 68 2.92 -7.38 20.90
C SER A 68 1.55 -7.12 21.53
N THR A 69 1.51 -7.06 22.86
CA THR A 69 0.36 -6.57 23.62
C THR A 69 0.48 -5.08 23.98
N ASP A 70 1.66 -4.48 23.79
CA ASP A 70 1.92 -3.06 24.08
C ASP A 70 1.22 -2.16 23.04
N GLN A 71 0.12 -1.56 23.47
CA GLN A 71 -0.68 -0.67 22.63
C GLN A 71 0.07 0.60 22.22
N ALA A 72 1.01 1.10 23.02
CA ALA A 72 1.80 2.29 22.67
C ALA A 72 2.76 1.97 21.52
N PHE A 73 3.42 0.81 21.57
CA PHE A 73 4.24 0.30 20.48
C PHE A 73 3.42 0.09 19.20
N LEU A 74 2.27 -0.58 19.28
CA LEU A 74 1.40 -0.83 18.12
C LEU A 74 0.85 0.47 17.50
N LEU A 75 0.44 1.45 18.32
CA LEU A 75 0.02 2.78 17.84
C LEU A 75 1.16 3.54 17.17
N LYS A 76 2.38 3.44 17.71
CA LYS A 76 3.57 4.04 17.10
C LYS A 76 3.87 3.42 15.74
N LEU A 77 3.71 2.10 15.60
CA LEU A 77 3.88 1.39 14.33
C LEU A 77 2.84 1.83 13.29
N ALA A 78 1.55 1.84 13.65
CA ALA A 78 0.47 2.32 12.79
C ALA A 78 0.69 3.79 12.37
N CYS A 79 1.07 4.65 13.31
CA CYS A 79 1.39 6.05 13.05
C CYS A 79 2.56 6.19 12.06
N ALA A 80 3.65 5.46 12.28
CA ALA A 80 4.81 5.48 11.40
C ALA A 80 4.44 5.08 9.96
N GLU A 81 3.63 4.05 9.80
CA GLU A 81 3.17 3.57 8.50
C GLU A 81 2.32 4.60 7.76
N LEU A 82 1.41 5.28 8.48
CA LEU A 82 0.57 6.34 7.94
C LEU A 82 1.40 7.57 7.54
N VAL A 83 2.35 7.99 8.38
CA VAL A 83 3.24 9.13 8.10
C VAL A 83 4.16 8.84 6.90
N VAL A 84 4.79 7.66 6.84
CA VAL A 84 5.64 7.28 5.69
C VAL A 84 4.80 7.20 4.41
N SER A 85 3.59 6.64 4.50
CA SER A 85 2.65 6.59 3.39
C SER A 85 2.24 7.97 2.88
N LEU A 86 2.01 8.91 3.80
CA LEU A 86 1.68 10.30 3.47
C LEU A 86 2.88 11.04 2.89
N ASP A 87 4.08 10.82 3.43
CA ASP A 87 5.34 11.40 2.93
C ASP A 87 5.60 11.02 1.47
N THR A 88 5.30 9.77 1.07
CA THR A 88 5.41 9.33 -0.32
C THR A 88 4.45 10.07 -1.24
N ALA A 89 3.18 10.25 -0.83
CA ALA A 89 2.22 11.03 -1.59
C ALA A 89 2.63 12.52 -1.65
N ALA A 90 3.05 13.09 -0.52
CA ALA A 90 3.52 14.46 -0.42
C ALA A 90 4.74 14.74 -1.32
N ALA A 91 5.65 13.77 -1.46
CA ALA A 91 6.79 13.89 -2.37
C ALA A 91 6.35 13.96 -3.85
N ALA A 92 5.34 13.19 -4.26
CA ALA A 92 4.77 13.30 -5.60
C ALA A 92 4.10 14.67 -5.81
N VAL A 93 3.35 15.15 -4.81
CA VAL A 93 2.73 16.49 -4.85
C VAL A 93 3.79 17.59 -4.94
N ALA A 94 4.92 17.45 -4.22
CA ALA A 94 6.03 18.41 -4.29
C ALA A 94 6.65 18.45 -5.69
N ARG A 95 6.94 17.30 -6.30
CA ARG A 95 7.47 17.23 -7.68
C ARG A 95 6.52 17.88 -8.70
N LEU A 96 5.22 17.56 -8.62
CA LEU A 96 4.20 18.14 -9.49
C LEU A 96 3.98 19.64 -9.21
N GLY A 97 4.10 20.06 -7.94
CA GLY A 97 3.95 21.44 -7.51
C GLY A 97 5.01 22.37 -8.10
N LEU A 98 6.25 21.90 -8.23
CA LEU A 98 7.32 22.68 -8.87
C LEU A 98 6.97 23.08 -10.32
N ARG A 99 6.20 22.25 -11.04
CA ARG A 99 5.74 22.55 -12.42
C ARG A 99 4.68 23.65 -12.49
N CYS A 100 4.04 24.00 -11.37
CA CYS A 100 3.07 25.10 -11.27
C CYS A 100 3.50 26.24 -10.32
N GLY A 101 4.77 26.26 -9.91
CA GLY A 101 5.34 27.30 -9.03
C GLY A 101 4.98 27.16 -7.55
N LEU A 102 4.46 26.00 -7.13
CA LEU A 102 4.17 25.70 -5.72
C LEU A 102 5.31 24.88 -5.11
N ASP A 103 6.08 25.48 -4.21
CA ASP A 103 7.00 24.75 -3.33
C ASP A 103 6.23 24.06 -2.19
N PHE A 104 5.52 22.97 -2.52
CA PHE A 104 4.80 22.19 -1.52
C PHE A 104 5.75 21.41 -0.60
N GLY A 105 6.97 21.08 -1.07
CA GLY A 105 7.97 20.38 -0.26
C GLY A 105 8.38 21.20 0.97
N GLY A 106 8.70 22.48 0.78
CA GLY A 106 8.99 23.40 1.88
C GLY A 106 7.80 23.57 2.83
N VAL A 107 6.60 23.80 2.28
CA VAL A 107 5.37 23.95 3.10
C VAL A 107 5.08 22.71 3.95
N TYR A 108 5.21 21.53 3.37
CA TYR A 108 4.99 20.27 4.08
C TYR A 108 6.08 20.00 5.13
N ALA A 109 7.33 20.38 4.87
CA ALA A 109 8.40 20.31 5.87
C ALA A 109 8.12 21.24 7.07
N CYS A 110 7.69 22.49 6.82
CA CYS A 110 7.27 23.43 7.86
C CYS A 110 6.13 22.85 8.70
N LEU A 111 5.12 22.25 8.04
CA LEU A 111 4.00 21.59 8.71
C LEU A 111 4.47 20.47 9.65
N LYS A 112 5.41 19.62 9.21
CA LYS A 112 5.97 18.54 10.03
C LYS A 112 6.82 19.06 11.19
N ALA A 113 7.51 20.18 11.01
CA ALA A 113 8.30 20.84 12.05
C ALA A 113 7.43 21.65 13.04
N GLY A 114 6.14 21.86 12.74
CA GLY A 114 5.27 22.73 13.53
C GLY A 114 5.62 24.22 13.42
N THR A 115 6.34 24.62 12.36
CA THR A 115 6.73 26.01 12.14
C THR A 115 5.65 26.74 11.33
N PRO A 116 5.34 28.01 11.66
CA PRO A 116 4.36 28.79 10.90
C PRO A 116 4.87 29.06 9.48
N ASP A 117 3.98 28.93 8.49
CA ASP A 117 4.21 29.30 7.09
C ASP A 117 2.89 29.88 6.54
N ALA A 118 2.93 31.10 6.02
CA ALA A 118 1.74 31.81 5.52
C ALA A 118 1.00 31.05 4.39
N ARG A 119 1.68 30.12 3.72
CA ARG A 119 1.10 29.27 2.66
C ARG A 119 0.28 28.11 3.22
N LEU A 120 0.32 27.84 4.54
CA LEU A 120 -0.45 26.77 5.19
C LEU A 120 -1.93 27.11 5.33
N ASP A 121 -2.27 28.37 5.62
CA ASP A 121 -3.67 28.75 5.91
C ASP A 121 -4.63 28.44 4.74
N PRO A 122 -4.28 28.74 3.46
CA PRO A 122 -5.11 28.37 2.32
C PRO A 122 -5.19 26.84 2.09
N LEU A 123 -4.21 26.09 2.59
CA LEU A 123 -4.14 24.64 2.44
C LEU A 123 -4.92 23.89 3.52
N LEU A 124 -4.97 24.43 4.74
CA LEU A 124 -5.71 23.89 5.89
C LEU A 124 -7.21 24.22 5.87
N ALA A 125 -7.68 24.97 4.87
CA ALA A 125 -9.08 25.31 4.71
C ALA A 125 -10.02 24.07 4.73
N LYS A 126 -11.15 24.20 5.45
CA LYS A 126 -12.16 23.16 5.70
C LYS A 126 -12.68 22.51 4.40
N GLY A 127 -13.31 21.33 4.54
CA GLY A 127 -13.98 20.64 3.43
C GLY A 127 -13.17 19.51 2.75
N LEU A 128 -12.37 18.75 3.51
CA LEU A 128 -11.66 17.58 2.97
C LEU A 128 -12.62 16.55 2.35
N ARG A 129 -13.82 16.34 2.93
CA ARG A 129 -14.81 15.38 2.39
C ARG A 129 -15.24 15.70 0.96
N VAL A 130 -15.51 16.97 0.65
CA VAL A 130 -15.90 17.40 -0.70
C VAL A 130 -14.72 17.25 -1.67
N LYS A 131 -13.52 17.62 -1.21
CA LYS A 131 -12.27 17.47 -1.99
C LYS A 131 -11.95 15.99 -2.25
N ALA A 132 -12.18 15.11 -1.28
CA ALA A 132 -12.03 13.66 -1.40
C ALA A 132 -12.97 13.10 -2.48
N LYS A 133 -14.27 13.42 -2.43
CA LYS A 133 -15.23 13.03 -3.49
C LYS A 133 -14.80 13.49 -4.88
N LYS A 134 -14.20 14.69 -4.99
CA LYS A 134 -13.67 15.17 -6.27
C LYS A 134 -12.44 14.38 -6.73
N MET A 135 -11.51 14.07 -5.82
CA MET A 135 -10.37 13.21 -6.13
C MET A 135 -10.83 11.80 -6.54
N GLU A 136 -11.83 11.22 -5.86
CA GLU A 136 -12.38 9.90 -6.21
C GLU A 136 -12.87 9.86 -7.66
N ARG A 137 -13.65 10.86 -8.09
CA ARG A 137 -14.13 10.95 -9.48
C ARG A 137 -12.99 11.05 -10.48
N LEU A 138 -11.98 11.87 -10.18
CA LEU A 138 -10.80 12.06 -11.04
C LEU A 138 -9.94 10.80 -11.13
N VAL A 139 -9.74 10.10 -10.01
CA VAL A 139 -9.03 8.81 -9.97
C VAL A 139 -9.79 7.77 -10.77
N ALA A 140 -11.11 7.64 -10.59
CA ALA A 140 -11.94 6.69 -11.34
C ALA A 140 -11.91 6.94 -12.86
N ALA A 141 -12.04 8.21 -13.29
CA ALA A 141 -11.93 8.56 -14.71
C ALA A 141 -10.53 8.27 -15.28
N THR A 142 -9.47 8.51 -14.51
CA THR A 142 -8.08 8.26 -14.93
C THR A 142 -7.75 6.75 -14.94
N ALA A 143 -8.32 5.98 -14.02
CA ALA A 143 -8.21 4.52 -14.01
C ALA A 143 -8.87 3.91 -15.25
N LYS A 144 -10.08 4.37 -15.57
CA LYS A 144 -10.79 3.98 -16.79
C LYS A 144 -10.01 4.39 -18.05
N LEU A 145 -9.42 5.58 -18.08
CA LEU A 145 -8.53 5.96 -19.19
C LEU A 145 -7.35 4.98 -19.32
N CYS A 146 -6.74 4.57 -18.21
CA CYS A 146 -5.60 3.63 -18.24
C CYS A 146 -5.98 2.29 -18.88
N SER A 147 -7.09 1.67 -18.44
CA SER A 147 -7.54 0.39 -19.00
C SER A 147 -7.91 0.51 -20.48
N GLU A 148 -8.55 1.61 -20.88
CA GLU A 148 -9.01 1.83 -22.25
C GLU A 148 -7.86 2.20 -23.21
N MET A 149 -6.75 2.72 -22.68
CA MET A 149 -5.51 2.90 -23.44
C MET A 149 -4.76 1.57 -23.62
N GLU A 150 -4.84 0.64 -22.67
CA GLU A 150 -4.28 -0.71 -22.80
C GLU A 150 -5.02 -1.52 -23.86
N THR A 151 -6.36 -1.48 -23.86
CA THR A 151 -7.16 -2.12 -24.94
C THR A 151 -6.90 -1.49 -26.31
N LEU A 152 -6.66 -0.17 -26.37
CA LEU A 152 -6.28 0.49 -27.63
C LEU A 152 -4.92 -0.01 -28.14
N ASP A 153 -3.92 -0.14 -27.27
CA ASP A 153 -2.60 -0.66 -27.66
C ASP A 153 -2.68 -2.13 -28.14
N GLU A 154 -3.52 -2.94 -27.49
CA GLU A 154 -3.82 -4.31 -27.93
C GLU A 154 -4.43 -4.34 -29.34
N LEU A 155 -5.45 -3.51 -29.60
CA LEU A 155 -6.08 -3.38 -30.92
C LEU A 155 -5.10 -2.85 -31.98
N GLU A 156 -4.30 -1.85 -31.65
CA GLU A 156 -3.24 -1.34 -32.53
C GLU A 156 -2.16 -2.39 -32.80
N SER A 157 -1.85 -3.26 -31.83
CA SER A 157 -0.96 -4.41 -32.03
C SER A 157 -1.58 -5.46 -32.96
N ALA A 158 -2.89 -5.69 -32.85
CA ALA A 158 -3.63 -6.63 -33.70
C ALA A 158 -3.70 -6.13 -35.16
N ASP A 159 -3.98 -4.85 -35.36
CA ASP A 159 -3.98 -4.21 -36.69
C ASP A 159 -2.58 -4.26 -37.33
N ARG A 160 -1.51 -3.94 -36.56
CA ARG A 160 -0.13 -4.08 -37.02
C ARG A 160 0.19 -5.52 -37.47
N LYS A 161 -0.23 -6.53 -36.70
CA LYS A 161 -0.05 -7.95 -37.05
C LYS A 161 -0.82 -8.34 -38.32
N LEU A 162 -2.04 -7.85 -38.50
CA LEU A 162 -2.83 -8.08 -39.70
C LEU A 162 -2.21 -7.43 -40.93
N ASN A 163 -1.74 -6.19 -40.80
CA ASN A 163 -1.07 -5.48 -41.87
C ASN A 163 0.19 -6.24 -42.31
N VAL A 164 1.07 -6.63 -41.36
CA VAL A 164 2.27 -7.44 -41.65
C VAL A 164 1.93 -8.76 -42.36
N ARG A 165 0.89 -9.48 -41.92
CA ARG A 165 0.41 -10.70 -42.61
C ARG A 165 -0.10 -10.42 -44.03
N GLY A 166 -0.72 -9.26 -44.26
CA GLY A 166 -1.11 -8.77 -45.58
C GLY A 166 0.10 -8.54 -46.49
N TRP A 167 1.16 -7.90 -45.98
CA TRP A 167 2.43 -7.72 -46.69
C TRP A 167 3.12 -9.04 -47.01
N SER A 168 3.15 -10.00 -46.07
CA SER A 168 3.72 -11.34 -46.31
C SER A 168 2.98 -12.12 -47.40
N ARG A 169 1.67 -11.88 -47.60
CA ARG A 169 0.90 -12.49 -48.70
C ARG A 169 1.22 -11.88 -50.07
N LEU A 170 1.62 -10.62 -50.11
CA LEU A 170 1.99 -9.91 -51.35
C LEU A 170 3.44 -10.15 -51.78
N SER A 171 4.27 -10.76 -50.92
CA SER A 171 5.69 -11.08 -51.20
C SER A 171 5.95 -12.56 -51.56
N GLY A 172 4.92 -13.30 -52.01
CA GLY A 172 5.08 -14.68 -52.50
C GLY A 172 5.83 -14.78 -53.83
N PRO A 173 6.31 -15.98 -54.24
CA PRO A 173 7.00 -16.18 -55.52
C PRO A 173 6.14 -15.74 -56.71
N ILE A 174 6.74 -15.03 -57.65
CA ILE A 174 6.10 -14.54 -58.88
C ILE A 174 5.54 -15.75 -59.67
N PRO A 175 4.23 -15.81 -59.99
CA PRO A 175 3.65 -16.90 -60.76
C PRO A 175 4.27 -16.96 -62.17
N GLN A 176 4.72 -18.14 -62.61
CA GLN A 176 5.36 -18.34 -63.92
C GLN A 176 4.36 -18.41 -65.10
N GLN A 177 3.06 -18.14 -64.89
CA GLN A 177 2.03 -18.15 -65.94
C GLN A 177 1.15 -16.89 -65.94
N PRO A 178 1.23 -16.03 -66.98
CA PRO A 178 0.46 -14.78 -67.06
C PRO A 178 -1.06 -14.93 -67.17
N GLN A 179 -1.55 -16.07 -67.66
CA GLN A 179 -2.97 -16.24 -68.00
C GLN A 179 -3.85 -16.70 -66.82
N ALA A 180 -3.29 -17.40 -65.82
CA ALA A 180 -4.00 -17.73 -64.58
C ALA A 180 -4.03 -16.57 -63.57
N ALA A 181 -3.08 -15.63 -63.69
CA ALA A 181 -2.96 -14.47 -62.82
C ALA A 181 -4.12 -13.46 -63.03
N ALA A 182 -4.61 -13.26 -64.25
CA ALA A 182 -5.66 -12.27 -64.53
C ALA A 182 -7.02 -12.63 -63.88
N GLN A 183 -7.37 -13.93 -63.78
CA GLN A 183 -8.58 -14.37 -63.09
C GLN A 183 -8.42 -14.41 -61.56
N GLN A 184 -7.23 -14.74 -61.05
CA GLN A 184 -6.96 -14.70 -59.61
C GLN A 184 -6.81 -13.27 -59.05
N GLN A 185 -6.25 -12.34 -59.84
CA GLN A 185 -6.02 -10.95 -59.42
C GLN A 185 -7.33 -10.15 -59.32
N GLN A 186 -8.36 -10.49 -60.11
CA GLN A 186 -9.67 -9.85 -60.04
C GLN A 186 -10.53 -10.31 -58.84
N GLN A 187 -10.28 -11.50 -58.29
CA GLN A 187 -10.83 -11.95 -56.99
C GLN A 187 -10.01 -11.52 -55.78
N GLN A 188 -8.73 -11.15 -55.96
CA GLN A 188 -7.84 -10.72 -54.86
C GLN A 188 -7.92 -9.22 -54.54
N LEU A 189 -8.36 -8.38 -55.49
CA LEU A 189 -8.53 -6.93 -55.30
C LEU A 189 -9.86 -6.53 -54.62
N THR A 190 -10.79 -7.46 -54.45
CA THR A 190 -12.16 -7.20 -53.95
C THR A 190 -12.44 -7.77 -52.55
N GLY A 191 -11.42 -8.31 -51.88
CA GLY A 191 -11.57 -8.97 -50.58
C GLY A 191 -10.76 -8.30 -49.47
N ASP A 192 -11.03 -7.04 -49.15
CA ASP A 192 -10.75 -6.57 -47.79
C ASP A 192 -11.54 -7.50 -46.85
N SER A 193 -10.85 -8.37 -46.14
CA SER A 193 -11.50 -9.37 -45.29
C SER A 193 -12.45 -8.63 -44.33
N PRO A 194 -13.73 -9.04 -44.19
CA PRO A 194 -14.71 -8.32 -43.37
C PRO A 194 -14.25 -8.14 -41.91
N GLY A 195 -13.35 -9.00 -41.43
CA GLY A 195 -12.69 -8.85 -40.12
C GLY A 195 -11.71 -7.68 -40.02
N ALA A 196 -11.04 -7.30 -41.12
CA ALA A 196 -10.13 -6.15 -41.15
C ALA A 196 -10.88 -4.82 -41.12
N GLU A 197 -12.00 -4.71 -41.83
CA GLU A 197 -12.87 -3.53 -41.77
C GLU A 197 -13.51 -3.38 -40.38
N SER A 198 -13.98 -4.49 -39.81
CA SER A 198 -14.52 -4.53 -38.45
C SER A 198 -13.48 -4.08 -37.40
N LEU A 199 -12.24 -4.58 -37.47
CA LEU A 199 -11.15 -4.14 -36.59
C LEU A 199 -10.78 -2.67 -36.75
N ARG A 200 -10.73 -2.16 -37.99
CA ARG A 200 -10.49 -0.72 -38.24
C ARG A 200 -11.60 0.16 -37.69
N GLN A 201 -12.84 -0.30 -37.76
CA GLN A 201 -13.97 0.40 -37.16
C GLN A 201 -13.87 0.40 -35.64
N GLU A 202 -13.55 -0.74 -35.03
CA GLU A 202 -13.34 -0.86 -33.58
C GLU A 202 -12.17 0.00 -33.08
N LEU A 203 -11.08 0.09 -33.85
CA LEU A 203 -9.95 0.96 -33.54
C LEU A 203 -10.38 2.44 -33.53
N LYS A 204 -11.16 2.88 -34.53
CA LYS A 204 -11.69 4.26 -34.57
C LYS A 204 -12.62 4.56 -33.40
N THR A 205 -13.53 3.65 -33.05
CA THR A 205 -14.43 3.85 -31.90
C THR A 205 -13.65 3.89 -30.59
N GLN A 206 -12.64 3.04 -30.44
CA GLN A 206 -11.77 3.02 -29.26
C GLN A 206 -10.92 4.31 -29.15
N GLN A 207 -10.39 4.83 -30.25
CA GLN A 207 -9.67 6.11 -30.27
C GLN A 207 -10.55 7.29 -29.82
N LEU A 208 -11.80 7.36 -30.30
CA LEU A 208 -12.76 8.38 -29.88
C LEU A 208 -13.08 8.26 -28.38
N LYS A 209 -13.25 7.03 -27.89
CA LYS A 209 -13.47 6.73 -26.47
C LYS A 209 -12.31 7.20 -25.60
N VAL A 210 -11.07 6.89 -25.98
CA VAL A 210 -9.86 7.37 -25.29
C VAL A 210 -9.78 8.89 -25.31
N LYS A 211 -10.09 9.54 -26.44
CA LYS A 211 -10.10 11.00 -26.55
C LYS A 211 -11.07 11.64 -25.54
N ARG A 212 -12.31 11.13 -25.47
CA ARG A 212 -13.30 11.59 -24.49
C ARG A 212 -12.83 11.38 -23.04
N LEU A 213 -12.25 10.22 -22.74
CA LEU A 213 -11.74 9.93 -21.39
C LEU A 213 -10.57 10.83 -20.99
N LYS A 214 -9.74 11.29 -21.94
CA LYS A 214 -8.71 12.30 -21.69
C LYS A 214 -9.32 13.63 -21.22
N ASP A 215 -10.47 14.02 -21.76
CA ASP A 215 -11.18 15.25 -21.35
C ASP A 215 -11.81 15.15 -19.95
N GLU A 216 -12.33 13.97 -19.59
CA GLU A 216 -12.98 13.73 -18.28
C GLU A 216 -11.99 13.43 -17.14
N SER A 217 -10.78 12.96 -17.46
CA SER A 217 -9.78 12.49 -16.48
C SER A 217 -8.79 13.57 -16.03
N LEU A 218 -7.78 13.17 -15.24
CA LEU A 218 -6.67 14.05 -14.87
C LEU A 218 -5.78 14.44 -16.07
N TRP A 219 -5.88 13.76 -17.21
CA TRP A 219 -5.05 14.03 -18.39
C TRP A 219 -5.13 15.48 -18.84
N ASN A 220 -6.35 16.03 -18.94
CA ASN A 220 -6.60 17.43 -19.31
C ASN A 220 -6.84 18.36 -18.12
N GLN A 221 -6.65 17.89 -16.88
CA GLN A 221 -6.68 18.78 -15.72
C GLN A 221 -5.42 19.63 -15.63
N SER A 222 -5.55 20.85 -15.09
CA SER A 222 -4.39 21.72 -14.91
C SER A 222 -3.61 21.39 -13.65
N TYR A 223 -2.28 21.58 -13.68
CA TYR A 223 -1.42 21.38 -12.51
C TYR A 223 -1.93 22.12 -11.27
N LYS A 224 -2.31 23.41 -11.41
CA LYS A 224 -2.81 24.21 -10.29
C LYS A 224 -4.04 23.57 -9.62
N LYS A 225 -4.96 23.00 -10.39
CA LYS A 225 -6.16 22.33 -9.87
C LYS A 225 -5.82 21.00 -9.20
N ALA A 226 -5.06 20.15 -9.86
CA ALA A 226 -4.73 18.82 -9.34
C ALA A 226 -3.84 18.89 -8.10
N VAL A 227 -2.72 19.63 -8.18
CA VAL A 227 -1.78 19.83 -7.06
C VAL A 227 -2.48 20.53 -5.90
N GLY A 228 -3.31 21.54 -6.16
CA GLY A 228 -4.05 22.23 -5.11
C GLY A 228 -5.08 21.36 -4.39
N LEU A 229 -5.61 20.30 -5.01
CA LEU A 229 -6.44 19.31 -4.32
C LEU A 229 -5.59 18.38 -3.44
N MET A 230 -4.52 17.84 -3.99
CA MET A 230 -3.65 16.91 -3.28
C MET A 230 -2.90 17.55 -2.11
N ALA A 231 -2.36 18.77 -2.29
CA ALA A 231 -1.65 19.51 -1.24
C ALA A 231 -2.54 19.76 -0.02
N ARG A 232 -3.79 20.20 -0.24
CA ARG A 232 -4.79 20.38 0.81
C ARG A 232 -5.11 19.08 1.53
N ALA A 233 -5.30 18.01 0.77
CA ALA A 233 -5.56 16.69 1.34
C ALA A 233 -4.38 16.22 2.19
N ALA A 234 -3.14 16.35 1.69
CA ALA A 234 -1.94 15.95 2.40
C ALA A 234 -1.76 16.71 3.72
N CYS A 235 -1.93 18.03 3.72
CA CYS A 235 -1.88 18.83 4.95
C CYS A 235 -2.98 18.42 5.95
N ALA A 236 -4.23 18.28 5.47
CA ALA A 236 -5.34 17.92 6.34
C ALA A 236 -5.18 16.51 6.93
N LEU A 237 -4.66 15.56 6.17
CA LEU A 237 -4.37 14.20 6.65
C LEU A 237 -3.24 14.21 7.69
N PHE A 238 -2.17 14.99 7.48
CA PHE A 238 -1.10 15.11 8.46
C PHE A 238 -1.61 15.67 9.80
N VAL A 239 -2.40 16.74 9.75
CA VAL A 239 -3.04 17.30 10.95
C VAL A 239 -3.93 16.26 11.64
N ARG A 240 -4.71 15.51 10.86
CA ARG A 240 -5.58 14.43 11.38
C ARG A 240 -4.77 13.32 12.05
N ILE A 241 -3.64 12.91 11.47
CA ILE A 241 -2.69 11.96 12.08
C ILE A 241 -2.20 12.51 13.42
N CYS A 242 -1.75 13.77 13.46
CA CYS A 242 -1.31 14.43 14.70
C CYS A 242 -2.41 14.44 15.77
N SER A 243 -3.66 14.72 15.40
CA SER A 243 -4.79 14.70 16.33
C SER A 243 -5.12 13.30 16.87
N ILE A 244 -5.00 12.25 16.06
CA ILE A 244 -5.34 10.87 16.48
C ILE A 244 -4.22 10.25 17.32
N PHE A 245 -2.97 10.40 16.88
CA PHE A 245 -1.81 9.68 17.41
C PHE A 245 -0.93 10.53 18.34
N GLY A 246 -1.00 11.86 18.25
CA GLY A 246 -0.19 12.77 19.07
C GLY A 246 -0.25 12.51 20.59
N PRO A 247 -1.40 12.16 21.19
CA PRO A 247 -1.46 11.81 22.61
C PRO A 247 -0.70 10.54 23.00
N PHE A 248 -0.41 9.66 22.04
CA PHE A 248 0.14 8.32 22.28
C PHE A 248 1.55 8.13 21.71
N VAL A 249 1.94 8.95 20.73
CA VAL A 249 3.19 8.79 19.97
C VAL A 249 4.02 10.06 20.04
N ALA A 250 5.17 9.97 20.72
CA ALA A 250 6.13 11.06 20.80
C ALA A 250 6.77 11.37 19.43
N GLY A 251 6.99 12.65 19.14
CA GLY A 251 7.67 13.13 17.93
C GLY A 251 6.74 13.63 16.81
N LEU A 252 5.43 13.60 17.03
CA LEU A 252 4.49 14.39 16.23
C LEU A 252 4.43 15.83 16.79
N PRO A 253 4.32 16.85 15.94
CA PRO A 253 4.08 18.21 16.41
C PRO A 253 2.71 18.28 17.13
N PRO A 254 2.54 19.20 18.10
CA PRO A 254 1.22 19.45 18.67
C PRO A 254 0.27 19.83 17.53
N PRO A 255 -1.01 19.40 17.59
CA PRO A 255 -1.99 19.78 16.57
C PRO A 255 -2.04 21.31 16.54
N LEU A 256 -1.73 21.90 15.38
CA LEU A 256 -1.76 23.34 15.16
C LEU A 256 -3.11 23.88 15.66
N PRO A 257 -3.14 24.95 16.46
CA PRO A 257 -4.40 25.55 16.88
C PRO A 257 -5.11 26.07 15.64
N SER A 258 -6.08 25.30 15.14
CA SER A 258 -6.96 25.82 14.11
C SER A 258 -7.81 26.89 14.78
N ALA A 259 -7.84 28.09 14.20
CA ALA A 259 -8.90 29.05 14.51
C ALA A 259 -10.23 28.33 14.22
N SER A 260 -10.99 27.99 15.27
CA SER A 260 -12.31 27.32 15.22
C SER A 260 -12.34 25.78 15.07
N THR A 261 -11.84 25.06 16.07
CA THR A 261 -12.34 23.71 16.45
C THR A 261 -12.76 23.66 17.92
N ASP A 262 -13.78 24.45 18.29
CA ASP A 262 -14.23 24.61 19.67
C ASP A 262 -15.56 23.90 20.00
N SER A 263 -15.85 22.74 19.40
CA SER A 263 -17.07 21.98 19.81
C SER A 263 -16.95 20.46 19.87
N VAL A 264 -15.91 19.86 19.28
CA VAL A 264 -15.72 18.40 19.29
C VAL A 264 -14.75 17.97 20.39
N GLN A 265 -13.71 18.77 20.66
CA GLN A 265 -12.71 18.51 21.70
C GLN A 265 -13.31 18.57 23.11
N THR A 266 -14.36 19.38 23.30
CA THR A 266 -15.09 19.55 24.57
C THR A 266 -16.04 18.40 24.91
N ARG A 267 -16.43 17.57 23.92
CA ARG A 267 -17.31 16.40 24.16
C ARG A 267 -16.51 15.13 24.45
N LEU A 268 -15.38 14.93 23.78
CA LEU A 268 -14.47 13.81 24.04
C LEU A 268 -13.75 13.93 25.40
N SER A 269 -13.34 15.13 25.79
CA SER A 269 -12.71 15.37 27.11
C SER A 269 -13.66 15.12 28.29
N LYS A 270 -14.97 15.37 28.12
CA LYS A 270 -16.01 15.13 29.13
C LYS A 270 -16.42 13.66 29.27
N LEU A 271 -16.16 12.83 28.26
CA LEU A 271 -16.42 11.39 28.30
C LEU A 271 -15.27 10.59 28.93
N LEU A 272 -14.07 11.19 29.00
CA LEU A 272 -12.86 10.52 29.49
C LEU A 272 -12.56 10.77 30.98
N HIS A 273 -13.29 11.66 31.67
CA HIS A 273 -13.07 11.96 33.09
C HIS A 273 -14.39 12.09 33.87
N PRO A 274 -14.87 11.05 34.57
CA PRO A 274 -15.94 11.18 35.55
C PRO A 274 -15.38 11.66 36.90
N ARG A 275 -15.78 12.87 37.32
CA ARG A 275 -15.61 13.50 38.65
C ARG A 275 -14.18 13.74 39.16
N SER A 276 -13.81 15.01 39.24
CA SER A 276 -13.21 15.57 40.45
C SER A 276 -13.57 17.05 40.56
N ALA A 277 -13.97 17.45 41.76
CA ALA A 277 -14.64 18.68 42.09
C ALA A 277 -13.72 19.92 42.03
N LYS A 278 -14.37 21.08 41.93
CA LYS A 278 -13.79 22.42 42.08
C LYS A 278 -12.90 22.51 43.32
N ALA A 279 -11.69 23.02 43.15
CA ALA A 279 -10.97 23.73 44.20
C ALA A 279 -10.50 25.08 43.62
N LYS A 280 -11.08 26.17 44.13
CA LYS A 280 -10.53 27.51 44.02
C LYS A 280 -9.34 27.60 44.98
N ALA A 281 -8.21 28.13 44.52
CA ALA A 281 -7.21 28.70 45.41
C ALA A 281 -6.64 29.98 44.78
N SER A 282 -6.91 31.07 45.49
CA SER A 282 -6.30 32.39 45.37
C SER A 282 -5.03 32.44 46.22
N SER A 283 -4.01 33.19 45.77
CA SER A 283 -2.93 33.89 46.51
C SER A 283 -1.71 33.93 45.58
N GLY A 284 -0.99 35.00 45.26
CA GLY A 284 -0.94 36.44 45.61
C GLY A 284 0.36 36.99 44.95
N PRO A 285 0.53 38.31 44.71
CA PRO A 285 1.64 38.85 43.91
C PRO A 285 2.77 39.44 44.77
N ILE A 286 4.04 39.28 44.38
CA ILE A 286 5.18 40.03 44.97
C ILE A 286 6.14 40.53 43.87
N THR A 287 6.01 41.84 43.65
CA THR A 287 6.98 42.91 43.38
C THR A 287 8.37 42.64 42.76
N ARG A 288 8.55 43.29 41.59
CA ARG A 288 9.66 44.16 41.13
C ARG A 288 11.00 44.11 41.88
N ARG A 289 12.08 44.02 41.08
CA ARG A 289 13.26 44.88 41.27
C ARG A 289 13.86 45.29 39.93
N ASP A 290 13.90 46.59 39.71
CA ASP A 290 14.55 47.29 38.61
C ASP A 290 16.08 47.28 38.75
N GLY A 291 16.76 47.31 37.61
CA GLY A 291 18.19 47.59 37.48
C GLY A 291 18.59 47.70 36.00
N PRO A 292 18.93 48.89 35.48
CA PRO A 292 19.17 49.11 34.07
C PRO A 292 20.66 49.03 33.72
N SER A 293 21.00 48.50 32.55
CA SER A 293 22.17 48.99 31.81
C SER A 293 22.12 48.61 30.34
N ARG A 294 22.15 49.67 29.53
CA ARG A 294 22.23 49.71 28.07
C ARG A 294 23.62 49.29 27.61
N VAL A 295 23.73 48.43 26.60
CA VAL A 295 24.69 48.58 25.46
C VAL A 295 24.12 47.85 24.23
N HIS A 296 23.90 48.56 23.13
CA HIS A 296 23.80 48.02 21.75
C HIS A 296 25.07 48.44 20.98
N PRO A 297 25.32 47.91 19.77
CA PRO A 297 26.05 46.69 19.42
C PRO A 297 27.44 47.02 18.83
N PRO A 298 28.17 46.04 18.23
CA PRO A 298 28.53 46.30 16.84
C PRO A 298 28.25 45.12 15.92
N MET A 299 27.83 45.48 14.70
CA MET A 299 27.79 44.61 13.54
C MET A 299 29.20 44.12 13.23
N SER A 300 29.37 42.82 13.07
CA SER A 300 30.48 42.27 12.30
C SER A 300 29.96 41.14 11.43
N ASN A 301 30.12 41.35 10.13
CA ASN A 301 29.83 40.43 9.06
C ASN A 301 30.67 39.17 9.22
N SER A 302 30.02 38.01 9.34
CA SER A 302 30.53 36.72 8.85
C SER A 302 29.45 35.66 9.05
N CYS A 303 28.86 35.21 7.95
CA CYS A 303 28.19 33.92 7.92
C CYS A 303 29.23 32.82 8.22
N PRO A 304 28.85 31.80 9.01
CA PRO A 304 29.11 30.46 8.54
C PRO A 304 27.82 29.67 8.41
N ILE A 305 27.71 29.06 7.23
CA ILE A 305 26.94 27.87 6.91
C ILE A 305 27.26 26.80 7.97
N ILE A 306 26.22 26.19 8.55
CA ILE A 306 26.15 24.95 9.37
C ILE A 306 25.26 25.21 10.60
N GLY A 307 24.09 24.56 10.58
CA GLY A 307 22.97 24.81 11.48
C GLY A 307 23.29 24.64 12.97
N ARG A 308 23.08 25.72 13.73
CA ARG A 308 22.77 25.61 15.16
C ARG A 308 21.29 25.28 15.32
N HIS A 309 21.04 24.03 15.68
CA HIS A 309 19.76 23.59 16.23
C HIS A 309 19.50 24.38 17.54
N PRO A 310 18.29 24.91 17.79
CA PRO A 310 17.94 25.46 19.11
C PRO A 310 18.04 24.37 20.19
N PRO A 311 18.49 24.70 21.42
CA PRO A 311 18.59 23.73 22.50
C PRO A 311 17.18 23.33 22.97
N GLY A 312 16.84 22.04 22.83
CA GLY A 312 15.61 21.46 23.39
C GLY A 312 14.70 20.72 22.40
N GLN A 313 14.92 20.84 21.08
CA GLN A 313 14.15 20.05 20.11
C GLN A 313 14.84 18.70 19.88
N LYS A 314 14.20 17.61 20.34
CA LYS A 314 14.60 16.24 19.96
C LYS A 314 14.66 16.17 18.42
N PRO A 315 15.67 15.49 17.83
CA PRO A 315 15.75 15.35 16.38
C PRO A 315 14.44 14.74 15.84
N PRO A 316 13.98 15.15 14.65
CA PRO A 316 12.73 14.68 14.09
C PRO A 316 12.75 13.15 14.00
N THR A 317 11.69 12.50 14.50
CA THR A 317 11.56 11.05 14.48
C THR A 317 11.70 10.53 13.05
N ASN A 318 12.67 9.66 12.80
CA ASN A 318 12.80 9.00 11.51
C ASN A 318 11.78 7.86 11.41
N TRP A 319 10.59 8.18 10.91
CA TRP A 319 9.48 7.24 10.79
C TRP A 319 9.78 6.00 9.94
N ARG A 320 10.69 6.08 8.96
CA ARG A 320 11.09 4.92 8.16
C ARG A 320 11.85 3.90 9.01
N LYS A 321 12.77 4.36 9.87
CA LYS A 321 13.52 3.49 10.79
C LYS A 321 12.62 2.79 11.80
N VAL A 322 11.48 3.39 12.16
CA VAL A 322 10.49 2.75 13.04
C VAL A 322 9.84 1.54 12.37
N LEU A 323 9.80 1.50 11.02
CA LEU A 323 9.23 0.42 10.24
C LEU A 323 10.23 -0.70 9.90
N ASP A 324 11.48 -0.57 10.32
CA ASP A 324 12.50 -1.59 10.13
C ASP A 324 12.32 -2.68 11.19
N ALA A 325 11.80 -3.82 10.76
CA ALA A 325 11.53 -4.95 11.64
C ALA A 325 12.85 -5.59 12.12
N PRO A 326 13.01 -5.87 13.43
CA PRO A 326 14.24 -6.43 13.96
C PRO A 326 14.47 -7.87 13.46
N PRO A 327 15.72 -8.37 13.40
CA PRO A 327 16.03 -9.70 12.86
C PRO A 327 15.44 -10.87 13.67
N SER A 328 14.96 -10.61 14.89
CA SER A 328 14.19 -11.57 15.70
C SER A 328 12.75 -11.76 15.23
N THR A 329 12.26 -10.94 14.30
CA THR A 329 10.93 -11.06 13.70
C THR A 329 10.98 -11.79 12.36
N VAL A 330 9.86 -12.38 11.96
CA VAL A 330 9.73 -13.05 10.66
C VAL A 330 10.01 -12.06 9.51
N GLY A 331 9.51 -10.82 9.59
CA GLY A 331 9.76 -9.79 8.57
C GLY A 331 11.21 -9.30 8.54
N GLY A 332 11.86 -9.15 9.70
CA GLY A 332 13.28 -8.81 9.77
C GLY A 332 14.20 -9.92 9.25
N ALA A 333 13.74 -11.18 9.28
CA ALA A 333 14.41 -12.31 8.65
C ALA A 333 14.09 -12.47 7.14
N GLY A 334 13.16 -11.66 6.60
CA GLY A 334 12.73 -11.74 5.20
C GLY A 334 11.86 -12.95 4.87
N LEU A 335 11.19 -13.54 5.86
CA LEU A 335 10.41 -14.78 5.73
C LEU A 335 8.89 -14.54 5.72
N ASP A 336 8.43 -13.28 5.86
CA ASP A 336 7.02 -12.93 6.06
C ASP A 336 6.13 -13.37 4.90
N GLN A 337 6.54 -13.10 3.66
CA GLN A 337 5.80 -13.56 2.48
C GLN A 337 5.80 -15.08 2.34
N GLN A 338 6.95 -15.73 2.57
CA GLN A 338 7.07 -17.18 2.43
C GLN A 338 6.21 -17.91 3.47
N TYR A 339 6.22 -17.45 4.73
CA TYR A 339 5.39 -18.02 5.78
C TYR A 339 3.90 -17.78 5.54
N ALA A 340 3.53 -16.59 5.05
CA ALA A 340 2.15 -16.32 4.69
C ALA A 340 1.64 -17.27 3.60
N ASN A 341 2.45 -17.57 2.58
CA ASN A 341 2.08 -18.51 1.52
C ASN A 341 1.93 -19.94 2.06
N VAL A 342 2.83 -20.40 2.93
CA VAL A 342 2.72 -21.72 3.58
C VAL A 342 1.45 -21.84 4.41
N ILE A 343 1.11 -20.81 5.19
CA ILE A 343 -0.10 -20.81 6.02
C ILE A 343 -1.37 -20.77 5.15
N ALA A 344 -1.36 -19.98 4.07
CA ALA A 344 -2.49 -19.92 3.13
C ALA A 344 -2.71 -21.27 2.41
N SER A 345 -1.62 -21.92 1.99
CA SER A 345 -1.63 -23.27 1.41
C SER A 345 -2.18 -24.30 2.42
N ALA A 346 -1.80 -24.19 3.69
CA ALA A 346 -2.36 -25.02 4.76
C ALA A 346 -3.88 -24.79 4.99
N GLU A 347 -4.35 -23.54 4.93
CA GLU A 347 -5.78 -23.19 5.02
C GLU A 347 -6.57 -23.80 3.84
N GLU A 348 -6.00 -23.72 2.63
CA GLU A 348 -6.62 -24.29 1.43
C GLU A 348 -6.66 -25.83 1.47
N LEU A 349 -5.58 -26.47 1.93
CA LEU A 349 -5.52 -27.93 2.09
C LEU A 349 -6.61 -28.43 3.05
N LEU A 350 -6.83 -27.75 4.18
CA LEU A 350 -7.92 -28.07 5.12
C LEU A 350 -9.29 -28.00 4.45
N ARG A 351 -9.51 -26.99 3.60
CA ARG A 351 -10.74 -26.83 2.84
C ARG A 351 -10.92 -27.96 1.82
N MET A 352 -9.87 -28.31 1.07
CA MET A 352 -9.91 -29.40 0.09
C MET A 352 -10.22 -30.76 0.73
N GLU A 353 -9.59 -31.05 1.87
CA GLU A 353 -9.83 -32.28 2.63
C GLU A 353 -11.26 -32.33 3.18
N ALA A 354 -11.81 -31.20 3.65
CA ALA A 354 -13.21 -31.12 4.08
C ALA A 354 -14.21 -31.34 2.93
N GLU A 355 -13.85 -30.95 1.72
CA GLU A 355 -14.66 -31.11 0.50
C GLU A 355 -14.45 -32.46 -0.21
N GLY A 356 -13.49 -33.28 0.24
CA GLY A 356 -13.17 -34.57 -0.36
C GLY A 356 -12.36 -34.50 -1.66
N ARG A 357 -11.72 -33.37 -1.97
CA ARG A 357 -10.90 -33.16 -3.17
C ARG A 357 -9.46 -33.67 -3.00
N GLN A 358 -9.30 -35.00 -2.94
CA GLN A 358 -8.05 -35.63 -2.50
C GLN A 358 -6.85 -35.40 -3.43
N GLU A 359 -7.03 -35.50 -4.74
CA GLU A 359 -5.91 -35.37 -5.69
C GLU A 359 -5.32 -33.96 -5.60
N GLU A 360 -6.19 -32.95 -5.59
CA GLU A 360 -5.84 -31.55 -5.38
C GLU A 360 -5.19 -31.32 -4.02
N ALA A 361 -5.75 -31.89 -2.94
CA ALA A 361 -5.17 -31.80 -1.60
C ALA A 361 -3.76 -32.40 -1.53
N SER A 362 -3.51 -33.53 -2.22
CA SER A 362 -2.19 -34.17 -2.26
C SER A 362 -1.17 -33.34 -3.04
N ALA A 363 -1.59 -32.72 -4.15
CA ALA A 363 -0.76 -31.85 -4.96
C ALA A 363 -0.40 -30.57 -4.20
N GLU A 364 -1.39 -29.93 -3.58
CA GLU A 364 -1.22 -28.75 -2.73
C GLU A 364 -0.27 -29.06 -1.56
N ARG A 365 -0.44 -30.23 -0.91
CA ARG A 365 0.47 -30.68 0.15
C ARG A 365 1.91 -30.75 -0.33
N ALA A 366 2.15 -31.35 -1.50
CA ALA A 366 3.49 -31.46 -2.06
C ALA A 366 4.11 -30.09 -2.33
N GLU A 367 3.35 -29.18 -2.95
CA GLU A 367 3.79 -27.80 -3.21
C GLU A 367 4.09 -27.05 -1.90
N MET A 368 3.24 -27.18 -0.89
CA MET A 368 3.45 -26.61 0.44
C MET A 368 4.79 -27.03 1.06
N TYR A 369 5.15 -28.33 0.98
CA TYR A 369 6.40 -28.83 1.52
C TYR A 369 7.64 -28.32 0.77
N GLU A 370 7.54 -28.13 -0.55
CA GLU A 370 8.60 -27.53 -1.36
C GLU A 370 8.83 -26.06 -1.00
N MET A 371 7.77 -25.33 -0.64
CA MET A 371 7.87 -23.94 -0.18
C MET A 371 8.53 -23.78 1.20
N LEU A 372 8.73 -24.85 1.99
CA LEU A 372 9.25 -24.73 3.35
C LEU A 372 10.76 -24.44 3.39
N PRO A 373 11.18 -23.40 4.16
CA PRO A 373 12.58 -23.24 4.53
C PRO A 373 13.16 -24.49 5.18
N ALA A 374 14.46 -24.72 4.93
CA ALA A 374 15.16 -25.92 5.42
C ALA A 374 15.01 -26.13 6.93
N LYS A 375 15.01 -25.06 7.72
CA LYS A 375 14.80 -25.09 9.18
C LYS A 375 13.42 -25.66 9.55
N LEU A 376 12.34 -25.11 8.97
CA LEU A 376 10.98 -25.59 9.23
C LEU A 376 10.80 -27.04 8.77
N ARG A 377 11.30 -27.39 7.59
CA ARG A 377 11.25 -28.76 7.07
C ARG A 377 12.03 -29.75 7.94
N ALA A 378 13.14 -29.34 8.55
CA ALA A 378 13.85 -30.16 9.52
C ALA A 378 13.03 -30.34 10.82
N ALA A 379 12.45 -29.26 11.35
CA ALA A 379 11.64 -29.29 12.57
C ALA A 379 10.39 -30.18 12.42
N VAL A 380 9.64 -30.03 11.33
CA VAL A 380 8.46 -30.87 11.02
C VAL A 380 8.86 -32.34 10.92
N ARG A 381 9.95 -32.66 10.19
CA ARG A 381 10.45 -34.04 10.08
C ARG A 381 10.88 -34.62 11.41
N SER A 382 11.49 -33.83 12.30
CA SER A 382 11.89 -34.28 13.63
C SER A 382 10.68 -34.67 14.48
N LYS A 383 9.69 -33.77 14.59
CA LYS A 383 8.46 -34.03 15.36
C LYS A 383 7.68 -35.23 14.81
N LEU A 384 7.55 -35.32 13.48
CA LEU A 384 6.89 -36.46 12.85
C LEU A 384 7.65 -37.76 13.14
N ARG A 385 8.99 -37.77 13.05
CA ARG A 385 9.78 -38.97 13.35
C ARG A 385 9.57 -39.47 14.78
N GLU A 386 9.47 -38.57 15.74
CA GLU A 386 9.17 -38.94 17.13
C GLU A 386 7.80 -39.59 17.26
N TRP A 387 6.79 -39.02 16.58
CA TRP A 387 5.43 -39.58 16.55
C TRP A 387 5.36 -40.96 15.88
N TRP A 388 6.05 -41.13 14.74
CA TRP A 388 6.04 -42.37 13.97
C TRP A 388 6.76 -43.55 14.65
N ARG A 389 7.45 -43.35 15.78
CA ARG A 389 8.05 -44.45 16.54
C ARG A 389 7.00 -45.37 17.17
N ASP A 390 5.87 -44.81 17.58
CA ASP A 390 4.73 -45.55 18.11
C ASP A 390 3.43 -44.78 17.83
N PRO A 391 2.87 -44.92 16.61
CA PRO A 391 1.70 -44.13 16.19
C PRO A 391 0.39 -44.55 16.86
N GLY A 392 0.40 -45.60 17.70
CA GLY A 392 -0.80 -46.11 18.36
C GLY A 392 -1.88 -46.65 17.39
N PRO A 393 -3.04 -47.05 17.93
CA PRO A 393 -4.19 -47.50 17.13
C PRO A 393 -4.87 -46.32 16.40
N LEU A 394 -5.68 -46.66 15.39
CA LEU A 394 -6.49 -45.74 14.59
C LEU A 394 -7.60 -45.15 15.50
N ASP A 395 -7.30 -44.05 16.20
CA ASP A 395 -8.19 -43.40 17.16
C ASP A 395 -8.87 -42.14 16.57
N GLU A 396 -10.19 -42.19 16.45
CA GLU A 396 -11.00 -41.06 15.97
C GLU A 396 -10.97 -39.86 16.93
N GLY A 397 -10.85 -40.11 18.23
CA GLY A 397 -10.76 -39.07 19.26
C GLY A 397 -9.48 -38.24 19.09
N LEU A 398 -8.35 -38.91 18.89
CA LEU A 398 -7.08 -38.27 18.59
C LEU A 398 -7.12 -37.46 17.28
N ALA A 399 -7.67 -38.03 16.20
CA ALA A 399 -7.83 -37.33 14.92
C ALA A 399 -8.67 -36.06 15.05
N ARG A 400 -9.75 -36.12 15.84
CA ARG A 400 -10.59 -34.95 16.16
C ARG A 400 -9.83 -33.92 16.98
N GLY A 401 -9.07 -34.35 17.99
CA GLY A 401 -8.21 -33.47 18.79
C GLY A 401 -7.19 -32.70 17.95
N TRP A 402 -6.61 -33.33 16.91
CA TRP A 402 -5.73 -32.67 15.95
C TRP A 402 -6.47 -31.62 15.12
N LYS A 403 -7.65 -31.96 14.59
CA LYS A 403 -8.49 -31.01 13.83
C LYS A 403 -8.83 -29.79 14.70
N ASP A 404 -9.31 -30.01 15.92
CA ASP A 404 -9.65 -28.93 16.84
C ASP A 404 -8.42 -28.07 17.21
N ALA A 405 -7.23 -28.67 17.34
CA ALA A 405 -5.99 -27.94 17.59
C ALA A 405 -5.58 -27.07 16.40
N VAL A 406 -5.64 -27.61 15.18
CA VAL A 406 -5.36 -26.87 13.95
C VAL A 406 -6.35 -25.73 13.80
N ASP A 407 -7.64 -25.96 13.98
CA ASP A 407 -8.68 -24.93 13.89
C ASP A 407 -8.43 -23.81 14.89
N ARG A 408 -8.06 -24.14 16.15
CA ARG A 408 -7.70 -23.13 17.16
C ARG A 408 -6.50 -22.29 16.77
N ILE A 409 -5.46 -22.88 16.18
CA ILE A 409 -4.26 -22.14 15.75
C ILE A 409 -4.58 -21.30 14.51
N MET A 410 -5.24 -21.90 13.52
CA MET A 410 -5.58 -21.25 12.25
C MET A 410 -6.58 -20.10 12.42
N ALA A 411 -7.46 -20.15 13.44
CA ALA A 411 -8.38 -19.07 13.76
C ALA A 411 -7.69 -17.71 13.99
N TRP A 412 -6.42 -17.71 14.44
CA TRP A 412 -5.64 -16.49 14.62
C TRP A 412 -4.43 -16.38 13.69
N LEU A 413 -3.87 -17.50 13.23
CA LEU A 413 -2.73 -17.52 12.31
C LEU A 413 -3.14 -17.26 10.85
N GLY A 414 -4.28 -17.82 10.42
CA GLY A 414 -4.82 -17.64 9.07
C GLY A 414 -5.07 -16.17 8.70
N PRO A 415 -5.79 -15.39 9.54
CA PRO A 415 -5.96 -13.96 9.30
C PRO A 415 -4.65 -13.19 9.17
N MET A 416 -3.63 -13.50 10.00
CA MET A 416 -2.31 -12.85 9.92
C MET A 416 -1.61 -13.14 8.58
N ALA A 417 -1.75 -14.36 8.06
CA ALA A 417 -1.19 -14.73 6.75
C ALA A 417 -1.91 -14.02 5.60
N ARG A 418 -3.24 -14.01 5.60
CA ARG A 418 -4.06 -13.28 4.60
C ARG A 418 -3.76 -11.79 4.62
N ASP A 419 -3.67 -11.19 5.80
CA ASP A 419 -3.30 -9.80 6.00
C ASP A 419 -1.88 -9.53 5.47
N THR A 420 -0.94 -10.47 5.63
CA THR A 420 0.43 -10.35 5.08
C THR A 420 0.44 -10.35 3.56
N VAL A 421 -0.25 -11.28 2.91
CA VAL A 421 -0.37 -11.34 1.44
C VAL A 421 -0.99 -10.07 0.90
N GLN A 422 -2.11 -9.63 1.49
CA GLN A 422 -2.78 -8.39 1.10
C GLN A 422 -1.87 -7.17 1.28
N TRP A 423 -1.19 -7.05 2.41
CA TRP A 423 -0.31 -5.94 2.73
C TRP A 423 0.88 -5.81 1.77
N GLN A 424 1.42 -6.94 1.30
CA GLN A 424 2.50 -6.99 0.30
C GLN A 424 1.97 -6.64 -1.10
N ALA A 425 0.80 -7.15 -1.49
CA ALA A 425 0.15 -6.83 -2.76
C ALA A 425 -0.19 -5.34 -2.90
N GLU A 426 -0.50 -4.63 -1.81
CA GLU A 426 -0.71 -3.17 -1.82
C GLU A 426 0.58 -2.35 -2.09
N ARG A 427 1.76 -2.95 -1.90
CA ARG A 427 3.06 -2.28 -1.97
C ARG A 427 3.83 -2.62 -3.23
N ASN A 428 3.71 -3.86 -3.68
CA ASN A 428 4.16 -4.25 -5.01
C ASN A 428 3.23 -3.53 -6.00
N MET A 429 3.80 -2.70 -6.86
CA MET A 429 3.08 -1.75 -7.73
C MET A 429 2.33 -2.45 -8.88
N ASP A 430 1.48 -3.43 -8.55
CA ASP A 430 0.64 -4.11 -9.49
C ASP A 430 -0.23 -3.08 -10.23
N ARG A 431 -0.17 -3.10 -11.57
CA ARG A 431 -0.85 -2.13 -12.44
C ARG A 431 -2.34 -2.07 -12.11
N THR A 432 -2.91 -3.22 -11.75
CA THR A 432 -4.31 -3.43 -11.39
C THR A 432 -4.72 -2.70 -10.11
N ARG A 433 -3.80 -2.50 -9.15
CA ARG A 433 -4.08 -1.89 -7.84
C ARG A 433 -3.63 -0.43 -7.70
N ARG A 434 -3.07 0.17 -8.76
CA ARG A 434 -2.57 1.56 -8.75
C ARG A 434 -3.61 2.61 -8.33
N PHE A 435 -4.89 2.32 -8.55
CA PHE A 435 -6.02 3.20 -8.26
C PHE A 435 -6.98 2.64 -7.20
N ASP A 436 -6.58 1.57 -6.51
CA ASP A 436 -7.36 1.04 -5.40
C ASP A 436 -7.25 1.99 -4.20
N GLY A 437 -8.40 2.34 -3.64
CA GLY A 437 -8.52 3.19 -2.47
C GLY A 437 -9.08 2.46 -1.26
N ALA A 438 -9.19 1.13 -1.30
CA ALA A 438 -9.67 0.34 -0.19
C ALA A 438 -8.91 0.65 1.13
N PRO A 439 -9.55 0.43 2.30
CA PRO A 439 -8.89 0.54 3.59
C PRO A 439 -7.68 -0.41 3.64
N ARG A 440 -6.57 0.09 4.18
CA ARG A 440 -5.30 -0.65 4.25
C ARG A 440 -5.29 -1.61 5.43
N VAL A 441 -4.71 -2.78 5.21
CA VAL A 441 -4.19 -3.62 6.29
C VAL A 441 -2.97 -2.93 6.90
N TYR A 442 -2.88 -2.87 8.24
CA TYR A 442 -1.71 -2.32 8.91
C TYR A 442 -0.62 -3.38 9.04
N ALA A 443 0.65 -2.96 8.99
CA ALA A 443 1.79 -3.86 9.17
C ALA A 443 1.75 -4.59 10.52
N LEU A 444 1.12 -4.00 11.53
CA LEU A 444 0.96 -4.63 12.84
C LEU A 444 0.07 -5.87 12.82
N GLN A 445 -0.75 -6.08 11.79
CA GLN A 445 -1.63 -7.24 11.61
C GLN A 445 -0.96 -8.35 10.79
N THR A 446 0.28 -8.14 10.34
CA THR A 446 0.96 -9.08 9.46
C THR A 446 2.03 -9.84 10.23
N LEU A 447 2.53 -10.91 9.60
CA LEU A 447 3.67 -11.68 10.11
C LEU A 447 4.96 -10.86 10.13
N ARG A 448 5.01 -9.67 9.52
CA ARG A 448 6.21 -8.83 9.47
C ARG A 448 6.82 -8.56 10.85
N TRP A 449 5.96 -8.33 11.84
CA TRP A 449 6.36 -8.05 13.22
C TRP A 449 6.19 -9.25 14.16
N ALA A 450 5.86 -10.41 13.60
CA ALA A 450 5.73 -11.63 14.39
C ALA A 450 7.07 -12.06 14.93
N ASP A 451 7.11 -12.41 16.21
CA ASP A 451 8.19 -13.15 16.82
C ASP A 451 8.46 -14.41 15.99
N LYS A 452 9.69 -14.52 15.49
CA LYS A 452 10.05 -15.56 14.54
C LYS A 452 9.91 -16.95 15.14
N ASP A 453 10.36 -17.15 16.37
CA ASP A 453 10.38 -18.47 16.99
C ASP A 453 8.96 -18.92 17.35
N LYS A 454 8.09 -18.01 17.82
CA LYS A 454 6.66 -18.31 18.04
C LYS A 454 5.92 -18.63 16.74
N ALA A 455 6.18 -17.86 15.68
CA ALA A 455 5.55 -18.09 14.38
C ALA A 455 5.99 -19.44 13.79
N GLU A 456 7.30 -19.74 13.83
CA GLU A 456 7.83 -21.03 13.38
C GLU A 456 7.25 -22.20 14.17
N ALA A 457 7.15 -22.08 15.51
CA ALA A 457 6.56 -23.13 16.34
C ALA A 457 5.09 -23.39 15.98
N ALA A 458 4.28 -22.35 15.80
CA ALA A 458 2.88 -22.47 15.40
C ALA A 458 2.73 -23.09 14.00
N ILE A 459 3.55 -22.68 13.03
CA ILE A 459 3.56 -23.26 11.68
C ILE A 459 3.92 -24.75 11.75
N VAL A 460 4.95 -25.12 12.51
CA VAL A 460 5.33 -26.54 12.68
C VAL A 460 4.19 -27.35 13.29
N GLU A 461 3.50 -26.83 14.31
CA GLU A 461 2.36 -27.52 14.94
C GLU A 461 1.22 -27.76 13.95
N VAL A 462 0.86 -26.75 13.15
CA VAL A 462 -0.15 -26.89 12.09
C VAL A 462 0.27 -27.97 11.09
N LEU A 463 1.50 -27.93 10.58
CA LEU A 463 1.97 -28.87 9.56
C LEU A 463 2.09 -30.32 10.06
N VAL A 464 2.48 -30.50 11.32
CA VAL A 464 2.52 -31.82 11.97
C VAL A 464 1.11 -32.37 12.13
N ALA A 465 0.19 -31.57 12.66
CA ALA A 465 -1.20 -31.98 12.85
C ALA A 465 -1.90 -32.29 11.52
N LEU A 466 -1.68 -31.47 10.48
CA LEU A 466 -2.16 -31.73 9.12
C LEU A 466 -1.65 -33.06 8.58
N SER A 467 -0.38 -33.37 8.79
CA SER A 467 0.19 -34.66 8.36
C SER A 467 -0.47 -35.85 9.07
N CYS A 468 -0.75 -35.72 10.36
CA CYS A 468 -1.46 -36.74 11.12
C CYS A 468 -2.91 -36.89 10.64
N ILE A 469 -3.60 -35.78 10.34
CA ILE A 469 -4.97 -35.79 9.81
C ILE A 469 -5.02 -36.48 8.44
N CYS A 470 -4.17 -36.09 7.48
CA CYS A 470 -4.13 -36.70 6.15
C CYS A 470 -3.86 -38.20 6.24
N TRP A 471 -2.89 -38.60 7.06
CA TRP A 471 -2.56 -40.02 7.26
C TRP A 471 -3.74 -40.82 7.86
N TYR A 472 -4.44 -40.24 8.84
CA TYR A 472 -5.60 -40.89 9.46
C TYR A 472 -6.72 -41.10 8.44
N GLU A 473 -7.02 -40.07 7.64
CA GLU A 473 -8.05 -40.11 6.61
C GLU A 473 -7.71 -41.11 5.49
N GLU A 474 -6.44 -41.18 5.07
CA GLU A 474 -5.94 -42.21 4.14
C GLU A 474 -6.17 -43.62 4.67
N ARG A 475 -5.82 -43.90 5.94
CA ARG A 475 -6.01 -45.22 6.56
C ARG A 475 -7.47 -45.59 6.75
N ARG A 476 -8.30 -44.66 7.25
CA ARG A 476 -9.74 -44.87 7.42
C ARG A 476 -10.40 -45.29 6.09
N ARG A 477 -10.05 -44.61 5.00
CA ARG A 477 -10.55 -44.91 3.64
C ARG A 477 -9.99 -46.22 3.07
N GLY A 478 -8.75 -46.57 3.40
CA GLY A 478 -8.17 -47.87 3.05
C GLY A 478 -8.92 -49.04 3.69
N SER A 479 -9.30 -48.90 4.96
CA SER A 479 -10.13 -49.89 5.66
C SER A 479 -11.55 -50.01 5.10
N VAL A 480 -12.18 -48.91 4.68
CA VAL A 480 -13.53 -48.91 4.08
C VAL A 480 -13.56 -49.50 2.67
N ARG A 481 -12.44 -49.51 1.93
CA ARG A 481 -12.35 -50.11 0.59
C ARG A 481 -12.06 -51.62 0.60
N LEU A 482 -11.64 -52.17 1.73
CA LEU A 482 -11.23 -53.57 1.90
C LEU A 482 -12.26 -54.42 2.67
N GLY A 483 -13.33 -53.80 3.19
CA GLY A 483 -14.50 -54.48 3.77
C GLY A 483 -15.71 -54.24 2.89
#